data_AF-A0AA43RHF5-F1
#
_entry.id   AF-A0AA43RHF5-F1
#
_cell.length_a   1.000
_cell.length_b   1.000
_cell.length_c   1.000
_cell.angle_alpha   90.00
_cell.angle_beta   90.00
_cell.angle_gamma   90.00
#
_symmetry.space_group_name_H-M   'P 1'
#
loop_
_entity.id
_entity.type
_entity.pdbx_description
1 polymer ?
#
loop_
_entity_poly.entity_id
_entity_poly.type
_entity_poly.pdbx_seq_one_letter_code
_entity_poly.pdbx_strand_id
1 'polypeptide(L)'
;MDENNLEETEETVPEQFPTNPRVGTAKSHHKATASMPGGDKYTDFTKWRRRILAIAGVLILIYICYMIAAKINVGSMLIAPNAPSVETATADFQKASPPDYNELKYLSNTVGENPTVDQVKVGRVVSGSDGSSYQCEATAFVTFSNSSITSTSRYRIEYTYNGLLNSWSATKTEIEYSNYTPNGAPDEAKIDQDALSLLSAYDEDAGTEMADAAISSSASLTAEGGEMQVTFTKSGAGKYGADLTKTMYLRIKWSDVSGWVAAVERVRTENADLDSSVTEKANNASQTASLELSVNSGDYVSLSGTVSGNTLTTSTTAYTIGGQTITTGTVTLSGNYSGYEGSYVTLSGNIYASGNSVSLSVQ
;
A
#
# COMPACT_ATOMS: atom_id res chain seq x y z
N MET A 1 -36.74 32.60 -15.11
CA MET A 1 -37.46 32.02 -13.97
C MET A 1 -36.51 31.21 -13.10
N ASP A 2 -35.50 31.77 -12.43
CA ASP A 2 -34.79 33.08 -12.43
C ASP A 2 -33.39 32.73 -11.86
N GLU A 3 -32.22 33.10 -12.39
CA GLU A 3 -31.63 34.38 -12.81
C GLU A 3 -31.29 35.36 -11.66
N ASN A 4 -30.04 35.83 -11.68
CA ASN A 4 -29.42 36.94 -10.93
C ASN A 4 -28.96 36.73 -9.46
N ASN A 5 -27.88 37.37 -8.99
CA ASN A 5 -26.61 37.76 -9.64
C ASN A 5 -25.53 38.02 -8.56
N LEU A 6 -24.28 38.19 -8.97
CA LEU A 6 -23.16 38.69 -8.16
C LEU A 6 -23.39 40.11 -7.63
N GLU A 7 -22.73 40.48 -6.53
CA GLU A 7 -21.79 41.62 -6.59
C GLU A 7 -20.75 41.63 -5.46
N GLU A 8 -19.60 42.18 -5.82
CA GLU A 8 -18.37 42.35 -5.04
C GLU A 8 -18.30 43.81 -4.55
N THR A 9 -17.59 44.13 -3.47
CA THR A 9 -17.37 45.54 -3.10
C THR A 9 -16.03 45.76 -2.41
N GLU A 10 -15.14 46.43 -3.16
CA GLU A 10 -13.85 46.95 -2.72
C GLU A 10 -14.00 48.47 -2.53
N GLU A 11 -13.59 49.04 -1.39
CA GLU A 11 -13.66 50.50 -1.17
C GLU A 11 -12.35 51.10 -0.62
N THR A 12 -11.54 51.54 -1.59
CA THR A 12 -10.67 52.73 -1.64
C THR A 12 -10.27 53.51 -0.36
N VAL A 13 -8.95 53.76 -0.29
CA VAL A 13 -8.30 54.86 0.46
C VAL A 13 -8.40 56.18 -0.32
N PRO A 14 -8.37 57.35 0.35
CA PRO A 14 -7.61 58.48 -0.20
C PRO A 14 -6.61 59.13 0.77
N GLU A 15 -5.65 59.80 0.15
CA GLU A 15 -4.43 60.42 0.70
C GLU A 15 -4.62 61.95 0.88
N GLN A 16 -3.91 62.59 1.84
CA GLN A 16 -3.00 63.75 1.61
C GLN A 16 -2.65 64.64 2.84
N PHE A 17 -1.34 64.87 2.93
CA PHE A 17 -0.49 65.96 3.48
C PHE A 17 -1.06 67.40 3.60
N PRO A 18 -0.26 68.41 4.04
CA PRO A 18 0.64 68.52 5.21
C PRO A 18 0.44 69.88 5.95
N THR A 19 1.25 70.19 6.99
CA THR A 19 2.06 71.44 7.08
C THR A 19 2.68 71.67 8.48
N ASN A 20 3.84 72.34 8.49
CA ASN A 20 4.42 73.07 9.62
C ASN A 20 4.99 74.37 9.02
N PRO A 21 4.81 75.56 9.62
CA PRO A 21 6.02 76.25 10.10
C PRO A 21 5.86 77.26 11.27
N ARG A 22 7.01 77.54 11.91
CA ARG A 22 7.45 78.84 12.51
C ARG A 22 6.74 79.37 13.77
N VAL A 23 7.45 79.51 14.91
CA VAL A 23 8.45 80.56 15.31
C VAL A 23 7.82 81.88 15.77
N GLY A 24 8.12 82.30 17.01
CA GLY A 24 7.88 83.68 17.48
C GLY A 24 7.99 83.91 18.99
N THR A 25 9.18 84.32 19.46
CA THR A 25 9.51 85.34 20.49
C THR A 25 8.40 86.00 21.36
N ALA A 26 8.64 86.60 22.54
CA ALA A 26 9.71 86.65 23.57
C ALA A 26 9.34 87.75 24.61
N LYS A 27 10.11 87.90 25.72
CA LYS A 27 10.08 89.00 26.72
C LYS A 27 8.91 88.97 27.74
N SER A 28 9.05 89.43 29.00
CA SER A 28 10.22 89.96 29.74
C SER A 28 10.05 89.95 31.26
N HIS A 29 11.16 89.69 31.97
CA HIS A 29 11.65 90.24 33.24
C HIS A 29 10.68 90.77 34.33
N HIS A 30 10.94 90.33 35.57
CA HIS A 30 11.40 91.24 36.65
C HIS A 30 12.50 90.56 37.51
N LYS A 31 13.09 91.28 38.47
CA LYS A 31 14.54 91.22 38.80
C LYS A 31 14.83 90.93 40.29
N ALA A 32 15.95 90.23 40.57
CA ALA A 32 16.72 90.17 41.84
C ALA A 32 15.99 89.55 43.08
N THR A 33 16.62 88.85 44.05
CA THR A 33 18.03 88.52 44.43
C THR A 33 17.98 87.29 45.39
N ALA A 34 19.01 86.56 45.85
CA ALA A 34 20.50 86.59 45.74
C ALA A 34 21.10 85.17 46.02
N SER A 35 22.41 85.11 46.33
CA SER A 35 23.16 84.03 47.03
C SER A 35 23.42 82.67 46.32
N MET A 36 24.65 82.53 45.83
CA MET A 36 25.42 81.27 45.72
C MET A 36 26.11 80.95 47.09
N PRO A 37 26.87 79.84 47.31
CA PRO A 37 27.51 78.92 46.34
C PRO A 37 27.46 77.40 46.65
N GLY A 38 28.04 76.61 45.73
CA GLY A 38 28.20 75.15 45.80
C GLY A 38 27.20 74.44 44.87
N GLY A 39 27.55 73.91 43.70
CA GLY A 39 28.85 73.48 43.20
C GLY A 39 28.93 71.96 43.25
N ASP A 40 28.61 71.28 42.14
CA ASP A 40 29.27 70.00 41.83
C ASP A 40 29.13 69.56 40.36
N LYS A 41 30.13 68.78 39.90
CA LYS A 41 30.34 68.41 38.49
C LYS A 41 29.93 66.95 38.22
N TYR A 42 28.67 66.70 37.82
CA TYR A 42 28.19 65.33 37.55
C TYR A 42 27.39 65.18 36.24
N THR A 43 28.02 65.40 35.08
CA THR A 43 27.37 65.14 33.77
C THR A 43 28.17 64.30 32.75
N ASP A 44 29.50 64.14 32.89
CA ASP A 44 30.29 63.37 31.91
C ASP A 44 30.45 61.88 32.26
N PHE A 45 30.49 61.54 33.56
CA PHE A 45 30.72 60.16 34.01
C PHE A 45 29.61 59.18 33.59
N THR A 46 28.38 59.67 33.44
CA THR A 46 27.21 58.87 33.00
C THR A 46 27.19 58.62 31.50
N LYS A 47 27.62 59.59 30.67
CA LYS A 47 27.83 59.39 29.22
C LYS A 47 28.94 58.39 28.94
N TRP A 48 30.05 58.46 29.70
CA TRP A 48 31.16 57.53 29.57
C TRP A 48 30.76 56.10 29.92
N ARG A 49 30.06 55.89 31.05
CA ARG A 49 29.51 54.57 31.43
C ARG A 49 28.56 53.97 30.39
N ARG A 50 27.67 54.76 29.78
CA ARG A 50 26.76 54.28 28.71
C ARG A 50 27.52 53.85 27.45
N ARG A 51 28.57 54.57 27.07
CA ARG A 51 29.44 54.19 25.94
C ARG A 51 30.21 52.90 26.22
N ILE A 52 30.74 52.72 27.43
CA ILE A 52 31.41 51.47 27.83
C ILE A 52 30.45 50.28 27.80
N LEU A 53 29.23 50.43 28.32
CA LEU A 53 28.22 49.35 28.28
C LEU A 53 27.80 48.99 26.85
N ALA A 54 27.65 49.98 25.96
CA ALA A 54 27.35 49.72 24.55
C ALA A 54 28.51 48.98 23.85
N ILE A 55 29.76 49.40 24.08
CA ILE A 55 30.95 48.72 23.54
C ILE A 55 31.07 47.30 24.10
N ALA A 56 30.85 47.11 25.40
CA ALA A 56 30.85 45.78 26.02
C ALA A 56 29.75 44.87 25.45
N GLY A 57 28.53 45.39 25.23
CA GLY A 57 27.45 44.65 24.59
C GLY A 57 27.78 44.23 23.16
N VAL A 58 28.38 45.12 22.36
CA VAL A 58 28.85 44.81 21.01
C VAL A 58 30.01 43.80 21.03
N LEU A 59 30.95 43.90 21.96
CA LEU A 59 32.03 42.92 22.11
C LEU A 59 31.53 41.54 22.56
N ILE A 60 30.51 41.49 23.42
CA ILE A 60 29.82 40.24 23.80
C ILE A 60 29.09 39.65 22.59
N LEU A 61 28.40 40.48 21.79
CA LEU A 61 27.74 40.02 20.56
C LEU A 61 28.77 39.48 19.55
N ILE A 62 29.86 40.21 19.31
CA ILE A 62 30.97 39.77 18.45
C ILE A 62 31.59 38.48 19.00
N TYR A 63 31.76 38.34 20.32
CA TYR A 63 32.26 37.11 20.94
C TYR A 63 31.29 35.93 20.77
N ILE A 64 29.97 36.15 20.88
CA ILE A 64 28.96 35.12 20.61
C ILE A 64 28.97 34.73 19.12
N CYS A 65 28.98 35.70 18.21
CA CYS A 65 29.11 35.46 16.78
C CYS A 65 30.42 34.75 16.44
N TYR A 66 31.52 35.10 17.09
CA TYR A 66 32.82 34.43 16.96
C TYR A 66 32.78 33.01 17.53
N MET A 67 32.13 32.75 18.66
CA MET A 67 31.97 31.40 19.21
C MET A 67 31.08 30.52 18.31
N ILE A 68 30.06 31.08 17.67
CA ILE A 68 29.25 30.39 16.66
C ILE A 68 30.09 30.13 15.41
N ALA A 69 30.78 31.14 14.87
CA ALA A 69 31.64 31.00 13.70
C ALA A 69 32.85 30.07 13.93
N ALA A 70 33.40 30.05 15.15
CA ALA A 70 34.46 29.13 15.55
C ALA A 70 33.92 27.70 15.71
N LYS A 71 32.69 27.50 16.20
CA LYS A 71 32.03 26.18 16.11
C LYS A 71 31.79 25.70 14.68
N ILE A 72 31.67 26.62 13.71
CA ILE A 72 31.53 26.31 12.28
C ILE A 72 32.88 26.10 11.59
N ASN A 73 33.94 26.79 12.03
CA ASN A 73 35.21 26.91 11.29
C ASN A 73 36.46 26.32 12.01
N VAL A 74 36.36 25.99 13.30
CA VAL A 74 37.37 25.14 13.97
C VAL A 74 37.06 23.71 13.55
N GLY A 75 37.80 23.24 12.56
CA GLY A 75 37.50 22.03 11.82
C GLY A 75 37.12 20.85 12.72
N SER A 76 35.86 20.44 12.62
CA SER A 76 35.57 19.02 12.61
C SER A 76 36.48 18.37 11.56
N MET A 77 37.50 17.65 12.03
CA MET A 77 37.79 16.37 11.40
C MET A 77 36.44 15.71 11.15
N LEU A 78 36.14 15.36 9.90
CA LEU A 78 34.83 14.82 9.49
C LEU A 78 34.65 13.40 10.02
N ILE A 79 34.65 13.28 11.35
CA ILE A 79 34.19 12.12 12.09
C ILE A 79 32.70 12.06 11.79
N ALA A 80 32.32 11.11 10.93
CA ALA A 80 30.93 10.89 10.59
C ALA A 80 30.11 10.73 11.88
N PRO A 81 28.89 11.30 11.95
CA PRO A 81 28.03 11.12 13.10
C PRO A 81 27.80 9.63 13.33
N ASN A 82 27.63 9.24 14.60
CA ASN A 82 27.17 7.88 14.90
C ASN A 82 25.82 7.66 14.21
N ALA A 83 25.58 6.44 13.71
CA ALA A 83 24.30 6.03 13.16
C ALA A 83 23.14 6.26 14.16
N PRO A 84 21.88 6.37 13.72
CA PRO A 84 20.75 6.40 14.65
C PRO A 84 20.77 5.18 15.56
N SER A 85 20.36 5.32 16.82
CA SER A 85 20.34 4.17 17.74
C SER A 85 19.30 3.14 17.27
N VAL A 86 19.52 1.87 17.61
CA VAL A 86 18.53 0.81 17.36
C VAL A 86 17.18 1.18 17.99
N GLU A 87 17.19 1.75 19.20
CA GLU A 87 15.99 2.26 19.90
C GLU A 87 15.26 3.35 19.10
N THR A 88 16.00 4.33 18.54
CA THR A 88 15.43 5.37 17.67
C THR A 88 14.76 4.73 16.46
N ALA A 89 15.46 3.81 15.81
CA ALA A 89 14.93 3.12 14.63
C ALA A 89 13.70 2.26 14.96
N THR A 90 13.71 1.52 16.08
CA THR A 90 12.55 0.77 16.57
C THR A 90 11.34 1.68 16.78
N ALA A 91 11.53 2.83 17.44
CA ALA A 91 10.45 3.78 17.71
C ALA A 91 9.88 4.42 16.44
N ASP A 92 10.66 4.55 15.36
CA ASP A 92 10.18 5.03 14.06
C ASP A 92 9.49 3.91 13.26
N PHE A 93 9.97 2.65 13.31
CA PHE A 93 9.25 1.50 12.75
C PHE A 93 7.89 1.25 13.44
N GLN A 94 7.75 1.54 14.74
CA GLN A 94 6.47 1.48 15.46
C GLN A 94 5.43 2.53 14.99
N LYS A 95 5.84 3.53 14.19
CA LYS A 95 4.96 4.53 13.59
C LYS A 95 4.63 4.23 12.12
N ALA A 96 5.19 3.17 11.55
CA ALA A 96 4.91 2.78 10.18
C ALA A 96 3.42 2.43 10.01
N SER A 97 2.83 2.86 8.90
CA SER A 97 1.49 2.40 8.50
C SER A 97 1.56 0.94 8.03
N PRO A 98 0.49 0.13 8.18
CA PRO A 98 0.43 -1.21 7.60
C PRO A 98 0.54 -1.17 6.07
N PRO A 99 0.89 -2.31 5.42
CA PRO A 99 0.72 -2.45 3.97
C PRO A 99 -0.76 -2.30 3.60
N ASP A 100 -1.04 -1.93 2.34
CA ASP A 100 -2.41 -1.91 1.84
C ASP A 100 -2.94 -3.35 1.68
N TYR A 101 -4.12 -3.60 2.23
CA TYR A 101 -4.84 -4.88 2.10
C TYR A 101 -5.99 -4.82 1.07
N ASN A 102 -6.22 -3.69 0.40
CA ASN A 102 -7.31 -3.51 -0.57
C ASN A 102 -7.22 -4.49 -1.77
N GLU A 103 -6.01 -4.97 -2.09
CA GLU A 103 -5.77 -5.98 -3.14
C GLU A 103 -6.15 -7.41 -2.68
N LEU A 104 -6.30 -7.64 -1.36
CA LEU A 104 -6.60 -8.94 -0.78
C LEU A 104 -8.13 -9.13 -0.63
N LYS A 105 -8.67 -10.08 -1.40
CA LYS A 105 -10.11 -10.35 -1.46
C LYS A 105 -10.66 -11.02 -0.19
N TYR A 106 -11.96 -10.79 0.01
CA TYR A 106 -12.82 -11.37 1.06
C TYR A 106 -12.26 -11.34 2.50
N LEU A 107 -11.41 -10.36 2.83
CA LEU A 107 -11.04 -10.08 4.22
C LEU A 107 -12.18 -9.37 4.96
N SER A 108 -12.55 -9.88 6.13
CA SER A 108 -13.56 -9.25 7.01
C SER A 108 -13.05 -8.01 7.75
N ASN A 109 -11.74 -7.87 7.95
CA ASN A 109 -11.09 -6.71 8.55
C ASN A 109 -9.81 -6.33 7.79
N THR A 110 -9.73 -5.10 7.32
CA THR A 110 -8.61 -4.51 6.57
C THR A 110 -7.86 -3.41 7.35
N VAL A 111 -8.02 -3.36 8.68
CA VAL A 111 -7.27 -2.44 9.54
C VAL A 111 -6.10 -3.17 10.19
N GLY A 112 -4.87 -2.74 9.90
CA GLY A 112 -3.66 -3.24 10.56
C GLY A 112 -3.34 -2.40 11.79
N GLU A 113 -3.32 -3.02 12.98
CA GLU A 113 -3.07 -2.33 14.26
C GLU A 113 -1.83 -2.88 14.97
N ASN A 114 -1.33 -2.11 15.95
CA ASN A 114 -0.33 -2.50 16.94
C ASN A 114 0.96 -3.15 16.35
N PRO A 115 1.75 -2.40 15.56
CA PRO A 115 2.96 -2.90 14.93
C PRO A 115 3.95 -3.49 15.95
N THR A 116 4.25 -4.78 15.79
CA THR A 116 5.36 -5.45 16.48
C THR A 116 6.60 -5.37 15.61
N VAL A 117 7.71 -4.85 16.14
CA VAL A 117 8.96 -4.63 15.40
C VAL A 117 10.02 -5.64 15.84
N ASP A 118 10.64 -6.35 14.89
CA ASP A 118 11.70 -7.33 15.12
C ASP A 118 12.89 -7.13 14.15
N GLN A 119 14.06 -7.65 14.52
CA GLN A 119 15.31 -7.70 13.75
C GLN A 119 15.80 -6.36 13.20
N VAL A 120 15.61 -5.28 13.97
CA VAL A 120 16.07 -3.93 13.61
C VAL A 120 17.58 -3.92 13.36
N LYS A 121 17.95 -3.58 12.13
CA LYS A 121 19.33 -3.46 11.64
C LYS A 121 19.55 -2.04 11.15
N VAL A 122 20.36 -1.28 11.86
CA VAL A 122 20.85 0.02 11.42
C VAL A 122 22.10 -0.20 10.56
N GLY A 123 22.12 0.40 9.38
CA GLY A 123 23.19 0.33 8.41
C GLY A 123 24.40 1.20 8.76
N ARG A 124 25.28 1.39 7.78
CA ARG A 124 26.43 2.29 7.94
C ARG A 124 26.01 3.72 7.61
N VAL A 125 26.67 4.68 8.26
CA VAL A 125 26.57 6.08 7.86
C VAL A 125 27.39 6.30 6.60
N VAL A 126 26.77 6.90 5.58
CA VAL A 126 27.41 7.32 4.34
C VAL A 126 27.39 8.85 4.25
N SER A 127 28.48 9.45 3.78
CA SER A 127 28.51 10.88 3.45
C SER A 127 27.86 11.10 2.08
N GLY A 128 27.03 12.13 1.96
CA GLY A 128 26.55 12.59 0.66
C GLY A 128 27.68 13.12 -0.22
N SER A 129 27.37 13.35 -1.50
CA SER A 129 28.33 13.79 -2.53
C SER A 129 28.96 15.17 -2.26
N ASP A 130 28.34 15.98 -1.41
CA ASP A 130 28.84 17.27 -0.95
C ASP A 130 29.82 17.17 0.24
N GLY A 131 29.98 15.99 0.84
CA GLY A 131 30.79 15.75 2.04
C GLY A 131 30.28 16.43 3.31
N SER A 132 29.10 17.08 3.27
CA SER A 132 28.53 17.86 4.38
C SER A 132 27.23 17.25 4.93
N SER A 133 26.54 16.47 4.09
CA SER A 133 25.38 15.66 4.46
C SER A 133 25.78 14.23 4.86
N TYR A 134 25.01 13.62 5.76
CA TYR A 134 25.15 12.21 6.13
C TYR A 134 23.79 11.50 6.08
N GLN A 135 23.81 10.28 5.54
CA GLN A 135 22.64 9.41 5.41
C GLN A 135 22.91 8.07 6.09
N CYS A 136 21.85 7.41 6.54
CA CYS A 136 21.90 6.05 7.06
C CYS A 136 20.58 5.35 6.73
N GLU A 137 20.63 4.07 6.39
CA GLU A 137 19.43 3.25 6.23
C GLU A 137 19.25 2.35 7.46
N ALA A 138 18.01 2.10 7.86
CA ALA A 138 17.68 1.01 8.77
C ALA A 138 16.66 0.07 8.12
N THR A 139 16.70 -1.21 8.49
CA THR A 139 15.70 -2.21 8.08
C THR A 139 15.17 -2.95 9.30
N ALA A 140 13.90 -3.38 9.23
CA ALA A 140 13.27 -4.20 10.26
C ALA A 140 12.15 -5.05 9.66
N PHE A 141 11.74 -6.09 10.38
CA PHE A 141 10.43 -6.70 10.17
C PHE A 141 9.42 -6.00 11.05
N VAL A 142 8.28 -5.62 10.46
CA VAL A 142 7.14 -5.06 11.20
C VAL A 142 5.92 -5.93 10.91
N THR A 143 5.34 -6.46 11.98
CA THR A 143 4.17 -7.33 11.94
C THR A 143 2.95 -6.57 12.44
N PHE A 144 1.90 -6.53 11.61
CA PHE A 144 0.57 -6.06 11.96
C PHE A 144 -0.36 -7.27 11.99
N SER A 145 -1.34 -7.29 12.89
CA SER A 145 -2.26 -8.43 13.02
C SER A 145 -3.64 -7.97 13.46
N ASN A 146 -4.67 -8.58 12.88
CA ASN A 146 -6.07 -8.38 13.25
C ASN A 146 -6.83 -9.73 13.26
N SER A 147 -8.15 -9.72 13.42
CA SER A 147 -8.99 -10.93 13.44
C SER A 147 -8.96 -11.77 12.14
N SER A 148 -8.57 -11.18 11.02
CA SER A 148 -8.69 -11.74 9.68
C SER A 148 -7.35 -12.08 9.06
N ILE A 149 -6.30 -11.30 9.35
CA ILE A 149 -4.98 -11.40 8.72
C ILE A 149 -3.84 -11.00 9.67
N THR A 150 -2.71 -11.71 9.56
CA THR A 150 -1.39 -11.24 10.02
C THR A 150 -0.55 -10.89 8.80
N SER A 151 0.02 -9.70 8.76
CA SER A 151 0.98 -9.29 7.74
C SER A 151 2.34 -9.01 8.37
N THR A 152 3.39 -9.69 7.90
CA THR A 152 4.77 -9.42 8.29
C THR A 152 5.51 -8.87 7.09
N SER A 153 5.87 -7.59 7.15
CA SER A 153 6.51 -6.87 6.06
C SER A 153 7.89 -6.40 6.45
N ARG A 154 8.80 -6.37 5.48
CA ARG A 154 10.14 -5.82 5.68
C ARG A 154 10.12 -4.35 5.30
N TYR A 155 10.42 -3.49 6.26
CA TYR A 155 10.49 -2.04 6.05
C TYR A 155 11.94 -1.57 5.92
N ARG A 156 12.17 -0.56 5.07
CA ARG A 156 13.39 0.26 5.05
C ARG A 156 13.03 1.68 5.45
N ILE A 157 13.81 2.29 6.34
CA ILE A 157 13.75 3.72 6.65
C ILE A 157 15.08 4.36 6.25
N GLU A 158 15.00 5.39 5.42
CA GLU A 158 16.11 6.28 5.10
C GLU A 158 16.15 7.41 6.13
N TYR A 159 17.31 7.65 6.72
CA TYR A 159 17.57 8.74 7.67
C TYR A 159 18.54 9.74 7.08
N THR A 160 18.27 11.03 7.32
CA THR A 160 19.22 12.12 7.06
C THR A 160 19.66 12.75 8.40
N TYR A 161 20.95 13.06 8.53
CA TYR A 161 21.49 13.72 9.71
C TYR A 161 21.35 15.25 9.62
N ASN A 162 20.78 15.87 10.64
CA ASN A 162 20.72 17.31 10.79
C ASN A 162 21.89 17.80 11.66
N GLY A 163 22.93 18.35 11.04
CA GLY A 163 24.12 18.87 11.72
C GLY A 163 23.88 20.08 12.64
N LEU A 164 22.77 20.81 12.49
CA LEU A 164 22.41 21.92 13.38
C LEU A 164 21.77 21.42 14.68
N LEU A 165 20.93 20.38 14.58
CA LEU A 165 20.22 19.79 15.72
C LEU A 165 20.98 18.62 16.36
N ASN A 166 22.02 18.11 15.71
CA ASN A 166 22.75 16.88 16.06
C ASN A 166 21.83 15.66 16.21
N SER A 167 20.87 15.53 15.29
CA SER A 167 19.85 14.49 15.32
C SER A 167 19.67 13.85 13.95
N TRP A 168 19.29 12.58 13.96
CA TRP A 168 18.77 11.91 12.76
C TRP A 168 17.29 12.23 12.57
N SER A 169 16.81 12.18 11.34
CA SER A 169 15.39 12.30 11.02
C SER A 169 15.07 11.30 9.92
N ALA A 170 14.05 10.48 10.14
CA ALA A 170 13.49 9.61 9.11
C ALA A 170 12.92 10.47 7.97
N THR A 171 13.44 10.29 6.76
CA THR A 171 13.03 11.05 5.57
C THR A 171 12.11 10.26 4.65
N LYS A 172 12.23 8.93 4.66
CA LYS A 172 11.45 8.04 3.80
C LYS A 172 11.26 6.70 4.48
N THR A 173 10.07 6.12 4.35
CA THR A 173 9.75 4.77 4.82
C THR A 173 9.18 4.00 3.64
N GLU A 174 9.74 2.83 3.33
CA GLU A 174 9.30 1.95 2.26
C GLU A 174 9.06 0.54 2.77
N ILE A 175 8.17 -0.18 2.10
CA ILE A 175 7.97 -1.62 2.25
C ILE A 175 8.75 -2.30 1.12
N GLU A 176 9.71 -3.17 1.47
CA GLU A 176 10.49 -3.93 0.49
C GLU A 176 9.73 -5.17 0.01
N TYR A 177 9.00 -5.83 0.92
CA TYR A 177 8.02 -6.88 0.63
C TYR A 177 7.10 -7.12 1.83
N SER A 178 5.95 -7.75 1.57
CA SER A 178 4.98 -8.19 2.57
C SER A 178 4.74 -9.69 2.43
N ASN A 179 4.63 -10.40 3.56
CA ASN A 179 4.07 -11.74 3.62
C ASN A 179 2.77 -11.70 4.42
N TYR A 180 1.78 -12.48 3.99
CA TYR A 180 0.45 -12.50 4.56
C TYR A 180 0.09 -13.89 5.10
N THR A 181 -0.73 -13.95 6.13
CA THR A 181 -1.24 -15.20 6.69
C THR A 181 -2.67 -14.97 7.18
N PRO A 182 -3.67 -15.75 6.73
CA PRO A 182 -5.03 -15.61 7.23
C PRO A 182 -5.11 -16.06 8.70
N ASN A 183 -5.78 -15.25 9.53
CA ASN A 183 -6.08 -15.57 10.93
C ASN A 183 -7.52 -16.06 11.11
N GLY A 184 -8.40 -15.81 10.14
CA GLY A 184 -9.83 -16.09 10.21
C GLY A 184 -10.40 -16.43 8.85
N ALA A 185 -11.64 -16.94 8.86
CA ALA A 185 -12.33 -17.36 7.65
C ALA A 185 -12.58 -16.21 6.65
N PRO A 186 -12.71 -16.50 5.34
CA PRO A 186 -13.17 -15.55 4.34
C PRO A 186 -14.56 -14.99 4.68
N ASP A 187 -14.79 -13.75 4.27
CA ASP A 187 -16.05 -13.02 4.42
C ASP A 187 -17.11 -13.52 3.42
N GLU A 188 -18.02 -14.38 3.90
CA GLU A 188 -19.11 -14.99 3.13
C GLU A 188 -19.98 -13.93 2.42
N ALA A 189 -20.27 -12.81 3.08
CA ALA A 189 -21.13 -11.76 2.52
C ALA A 189 -20.47 -11.02 1.35
N LYS A 190 -19.14 -10.95 1.31
CA LYS A 190 -18.40 -10.41 0.16
C LYS A 190 -18.32 -11.42 -1.00
N ILE A 191 -18.29 -12.73 -0.71
CA ILE A 191 -18.39 -13.77 -1.74
C ILE A 191 -19.79 -13.76 -2.37
N ASP A 192 -20.85 -13.57 -1.57
CA ASP A 192 -22.22 -13.45 -2.06
C ASP A 192 -22.44 -12.21 -2.95
N GLN A 193 -21.76 -11.09 -2.64
CA GLN A 193 -21.76 -9.89 -3.51
C GLN A 193 -21.09 -10.15 -4.86
N ASP A 194 -19.97 -10.88 -4.88
CA ASP A 194 -19.25 -11.26 -6.11
C ASP A 194 -19.90 -12.48 -6.81
N ALA A 195 -20.92 -13.13 -6.24
CA ALA A 195 -21.38 -14.45 -6.67
C ALA A 195 -21.91 -14.49 -8.12
N LEU A 196 -22.67 -13.47 -8.56
CA LEU A 196 -23.13 -13.41 -9.95
C LEU A 196 -21.97 -13.25 -10.94
N SER A 197 -20.93 -12.49 -10.56
CA SER A 197 -19.70 -12.33 -11.34
C SER A 197 -18.90 -13.63 -11.38
N LEU A 198 -18.82 -14.38 -10.27
CA LEU A 198 -18.22 -15.71 -10.22
C LEU A 198 -18.97 -16.72 -11.11
N LEU A 199 -20.30 -16.67 -11.11
CA LEU A 199 -21.13 -17.51 -12.00
C LEU A 199 -20.88 -17.14 -13.47
N SER A 200 -20.94 -15.85 -13.82
CA SER A 200 -20.74 -15.38 -15.20
C SER A 200 -19.33 -15.65 -15.73
N ALA A 201 -18.31 -15.64 -14.85
CA ALA A 201 -16.93 -15.97 -15.22
C ALA A 201 -16.70 -17.47 -15.44
N TYR A 202 -17.58 -18.33 -14.91
CA TYR A 202 -17.57 -19.78 -15.14
C TYR A 202 -18.44 -20.19 -16.34
N ASP A 203 -19.61 -19.55 -16.47
CA ASP A 203 -20.62 -19.80 -17.50
C ASP A 203 -21.42 -18.50 -17.73
N GLU A 204 -21.10 -17.78 -18.82
CA GLU A 204 -21.70 -16.47 -19.16
C GLU A 204 -23.20 -16.58 -19.45
N ASP A 205 -23.64 -17.68 -20.06
CA ASP A 205 -25.06 -17.96 -20.32
C ASP A 205 -25.80 -18.18 -19.00
N ALA A 206 -25.24 -18.96 -18.07
CA ALA A 206 -25.82 -19.16 -16.75
C ALA A 206 -25.85 -17.88 -15.90
N GLY A 207 -24.81 -17.04 -16.00
CA GLY A 207 -24.77 -15.72 -15.37
C GLY A 207 -25.87 -14.79 -15.91
N THR A 208 -26.02 -14.73 -17.23
CA THR A 208 -27.06 -13.94 -17.91
C THR A 208 -28.46 -14.45 -17.57
N GLU A 209 -28.68 -15.77 -17.56
CA GLU A 209 -29.95 -16.40 -17.21
C GLU A 209 -30.35 -16.07 -15.76
N MET A 210 -29.39 -16.06 -14.84
CA MET A 210 -29.61 -15.78 -13.40
C MET A 210 -29.41 -14.32 -12.99
N ALA A 211 -29.30 -13.38 -13.94
CA ALA A 211 -29.39 -11.96 -13.63
C ALA A 211 -30.67 -11.65 -12.84
N ASP A 212 -30.55 -10.79 -11.81
CA ASP A 212 -31.61 -10.42 -10.85
C ASP A 212 -32.25 -11.57 -10.07
N ALA A 213 -31.62 -12.76 -10.03
CA ALA A 213 -32.10 -13.88 -9.20
C ALA A 213 -31.90 -13.61 -7.71
N ALA A 214 -32.78 -14.17 -6.87
CA ALA A 214 -32.61 -14.18 -5.43
C ALA A 214 -31.43 -15.11 -5.06
N ILE A 215 -30.52 -14.63 -4.22
CA ILE A 215 -29.33 -15.37 -3.78
C ILE A 215 -29.54 -15.92 -2.36
N SER A 216 -29.18 -17.18 -2.15
CA SER A 216 -29.07 -17.80 -0.83
C SER A 216 -27.83 -18.68 -0.77
N SER A 217 -27.14 -18.66 0.36
CA SER A 217 -25.83 -19.28 0.53
C SER A 217 -25.78 -20.21 1.73
N SER A 218 -24.83 -21.15 1.70
CA SER A 218 -24.42 -21.93 2.86
C SER A 218 -22.95 -22.29 2.75
N ALA A 219 -22.17 -21.99 3.78
CA ALA A 219 -20.73 -22.17 3.76
C ALA A 219 -20.18 -22.98 4.95
N SER A 220 -19.02 -23.60 4.73
CA SER A 220 -18.19 -24.28 5.73
C SER A 220 -16.76 -23.77 5.57
N LEU A 221 -16.50 -22.60 6.16
CA LEU A 221 -15.27 -21.82 5.98
C LEU A 221 -14.46 -21.73 7.28
N THR A 222 -13.14 -21.90 7.18
CA THR A 222 -12.16 -21.81 8.27
C THR A 222 -10.99 -20.92 7.85
N ALA A 223 -9.98 -20.77 8.73
CA ALA A 223 -8.76 -20.00 8.42
C ALA A 223 -7.89 -20.64 7.32
N GLU A 224 -8.22 -21.87 6.90
CA GLU A 224 -7.60 -22.60 5.79
C GLU A 224 -8.42 -22.52 4.48
N GLY A 225 -9.56 -21.81 4.49
CA GLY A 225 -10.53 -21.73 3.41
C GLY A 225 -11.69 -22.70 3.63
N GLY A 226 -12.23 -23.29 2.56
CA GLY A 226 -13.33 -24.25 2.70
C GLY A 226 -14.19 -24.39 1.46
N GLU A 227 -15.46 -24.71 1.68
CA GLU A 227 -16.47 -24.92 0.65
C GLU A 227 -17.70 -24.04 0.91
N MET A 228 -18.31 -23.54 -0.15
CA MET A 228 -19.53 -22.73 -0.10
C MET A 228 -20.45 -23.13 -1.24
N GLN A 229 -21.75 -23.13 -0.99
CA GLN A 229 -22.78 -23.34 -1.99
C GLN A 229 -23.61 -22.06 -2.10
N VAL A 230 -23.72 -21.52 -3.31
CA VAL A 230 -24.54 -20.35 -3.60
C VAL A 230 -25.64 -20.76 -4.56
N THR A 231 -26.89 -20.58 -4.13
CA THR A 231 -28.09 -20.92 -4.89
C THR A 231 -28.78 -19.64 -5.34
N PHE A 232 -28.85 -19.49 -6.66
CA PHE A 232 -29.62 -18.48 -7.37
C PHE A 232 -31.00 -19.04 -7.66
N THR A 233 -32.06 -18.30 -7.35
CA THR A 233 -33.45 -18.68 -7.59
C THR A 233 -34.16 -17.57 -8.35
N LYS A 234 -34.72 -17.90 -9.51
CA LYS A 234 -35.44 -16.97 -10.39
C LYS A 234 -36.89 -17.43 -10.55
N SER A 235 -37.78 -16.78 -9.82
CA SER A 235 -39.15 -17.28 -9.66
C SER A 235 -39.97 -17.21 -10.94
N GLY A 236 -40.72 -18.28 -11.21
CA GLY A 236 -41.54 -18.42 -12.42
C GLY A 236 -40.78 -18.54 -13.76
N ALA A 237 -39.44 -18.52 -13.76
CA ALA A 237 -38.60 -18.64 -14.96
C ALA A 237 -38.25 -20.08 -15.34
N GLY A 238 -38.67 -21.06 -14.52
CA GLY A 238 -38.47 -22.48 -14.75
C GLY A 238 -39.66 -23.16 -15.42
N LYS A 239 -39.45 -24.42 -15.79
CA LYS A 239 -40.39 -25.29 -16.50
C LYS A 239 -41.79 -25.27 -15.87
N TYR A 240 -42.80 -25.07 -16.72
CA TYR A 240 -44.21 -24.92 -16.33
C TYR A 240 -44.50 -23.74 -15.37
N GLY A 241 -43.64 -22.71 -15.33
CA GLY A 241 -43.76 -21.58 -14.41
C GLY A 241 -43.30 -21.89 -12.98
N ALA A 242 -42.47 -22.92 -12.81
CA ALA A 242 -41.76 -23.18 -11.56
C ALA A 242 -40.60 -22.17 -11.36
N ASP A 243 -39.96 -22.22 -10.20
CA ASP A 243 -38.76 -21.43 -9.95
C ASP A 243 -37.54 -22.12 -10.59
N LEU A 244 -36.82 -21.38 -11.43
CA LEU A 244 -35.54 -21.81 -12.00
C LEU A 244 -34.46 -21.66 -10.93
N THR A 245 -33.69 -22.72 -10.70
CA THR A 245 -32.66 -22.74 -9.65
C THR A 245 -31.31 -23.11 -10.25
N LYS A 246 -30.27 -22.34 -9.95
CA LYS A 246 -28.87 -22.73 -10.18
C LYS A 246 -28.10 -22.74 -8.87
N THR A 247 -27.44 -23.86 -8.55
CA THR A 247 -26.56 -23.97 -7.37
C THR A 247 -25.12 -24.08 -7.83
N MET A 248 -24.35 -23.05 -7.53
CA MET A 248 -22.91 -22.93 -7.73
C MET A 248 -22.17 -23.50 -6.51
N TYR A 249 -21.18 -24.37 -6.76
CA TYR A 249 -20.33 -24.96 -5.73
C TYR A 249 -18.96 -24.28 -5.81
N LEU A 250 -18.55 -23.62 -4.73
CA LEU A 250 -17.32 -22.88 -4.61
C LEU A 250 -16.34 -23.60 -3.69
N ARG A 251 -15.06 -23.63 -4.08
CA ARG A 251 -13.93 -23.96 -3.22
C ARG A 251 -13.13 -22.70 -2.95
N ILE A 252 -12.96 -22.35 -1.68
CA ILE A 252 -12.24 -21.14 -1.27
C ILE A 252 -10.86 -21.55 -0.71
N LYS A 253 -9.81 -20.87 -1.15
CA LYS A 253 -8.42 -21.06 -0.69
C LYS A 253 -7.69 -19.72 -0.57
N TRP A 254 -6.64 -19.70 0.24
CA TRP A 254 -5.76 -18.54 0.36
C TRP A 254 -4.75 -18.47 -0.80
N SER A 255 -4.43 -17.24 -1.22
CA SER A 255 -3.36 -16.87 -2.14
C SER A 255 -2.58 -15.71 -1.53
N ASP A 256 -1.25 -15.80 -1.53
CA ASP A 256 -0.38 -14.74 -0.99
C ASP A 256 -0.37 -13.46 -1.84
N VAL A 257 -1.00 -13.49 -3.02
CA VAL A 257 -1.14 -12.35 -3.94
C VAL A 257 -2.54 -11.73 -3.85
N SER A 258 -3.60 -12.55 -3.92
CA SER A 258 -4.98 -12.07 -4.04
C SER A 258 -5.82 -12.23 -2.77
N GLY A 259 -5.23 -12.71 -1.67
CA GLY A 259 -5.96 -13.06 -0.46
C GLY A 259 -6.86 -14.27 -0.66
N TRP A 260 -8.13 -14.18 -0.27
CA TRP A 260 -9.07 -15.28 -0.44
C TRP A 260 -9.54 -15.39 -1.90
N VAL A 261 -9.36 -16.57 -2.50
CA VAL A 261 -9.79 -16.88 -3.87
C VAL A 261 -10.91 -17.91 -3.82
N ALA A 262 -12.08 -17.55 -4.34
CA ALA A 262 -13.20 -18.46 -4.55
C ALA A 262 -13.17 -19.00 -5.98
N ALA A 263 -13.07 -20.31 -6.14
CA ALA A 263 -13.07 -21.00 -7.43
C ALA A 263 -14.37 -21.81 -7.60
N VAL A 264 -15.03 -21.67 -8.76
CA VAL A 264 -16.22 -22.47 -9.08
C VAL A 264 -15.80 -23.88 -9.50
N GLU A 265 -16.22 -24.89 -8.73
CA GLU A 265 -15.98 -26.29 -9.09
C GLU A 265 -17.01 -26.83 -10.08
N ARG A 266 -18.28 -26.42 -9.91
CA ARG A 266 -19.41 -26.82 -10.75
C ARG A 266 -20.64 -25.94 -10.52
N VAL A 267 -21.55 -25.96 -11.50
CA VAL A 267 -22.91 -25.44 -11.38
C VAL A 267 -23.91 -26.58 -11.62
N ARG A 268 -24.97 -26.64 -10.82
CA ARG A 268 -26.15 -27.49 -11.06
C ARG A 268 -27.33 -26.61 -11.44
N THR A 269 -28.14 -27.03 -12.42
CA THR A 269 -29.39 -26.35 -12.78
C THR A 269 -30.57 -27.30 -12.51
N GLU A 270 -31.63 -26.77 -11.90
CA GLU A 270 -32.90 -27.46 -11.62
C GLU A 270 -34.06 -26.67 -12.23
N ASN A 271 -35.13 -27.38 -12.62
CA ASN A 271 -36.32 -26.81 -13.28
C ASN A 271 -36.07 -26.04 -14.59
N ALA A 272 -34.96 -26.24 -15.30
CA ALA A 272 -34.77 -25.69 -16.64
C ALA A 272 -35.84 -26.18 -17.62
N ASP A 273 -36.27 -25.29 -18.54
CA ASP A 273 -37.05 -25.68 -19.72
C ASP A 273 -36.15 -26.44 -20.70
N LEU A 274 -36.02 -27.74 -20.47
CA LEU A 274 -35.37 -28.66 -21.40
C LEU A 274 -36.23 -28.80 -22.66
N ASP A 275 -35.90 -28.03 -23.69
CA ASP A 275 -36.28 -28.40 -25.06
C ASP A 275 -35.72 -29.79 -25.37
N SER A 276 -36.54 -30.60 -26.04
CA SER A 276 -36.28 -32.00 -26.37
C SER A 276 -34.97 -32.24 -27.14
N SER A 277 -34.43 -31.21 -27.80
CA SER A 277 -33.13 -31.19 -28.47
C SER A 277 -31.91 -31.31 -27.52
N VAL A 278 -32.05 -31.01 -26.22
CA VAL A 278 -30.95 -31.07 -25.24
C VAL A 278 -30.58 -32.52 -24.87
N THR A 279 -31.54 -33.44 -24.90
CA THR A 279 -31.32 -34.85 -24.51
C THR A 279 -30.32 -35.58 -25.41
N GLU A 280 -30.23 -35.20 -26.69
CA GLU A 280 -29.26 -35.75 -27.64
C GLU A 280 -27.86 -35.12 -27.50
N LYS A 281 -27.76 -33.88 -27.01
CA LYS A 281 -26.48 -33.27 -26.61
C LYS A 281 -25.95 -33.89 -25.31
N ALA A 282 -26.79 -34.12 -24.30
CA ALA A 282 -26.36 -34.68 -23.01
C ALA A 282 -25.69 -36.06 -23.14
N ASN A 283 -26.19 -36.91 -24.05
CA ASN A 283 -25.61 -38.23 -24.30
C ASN A 283 -24.34 -38.22 -25.18
N ASN A 284 -24.03 -37.11 -25.86
CA ASN A 284 -22.78 -36.94 -26.61
C ASN A 284 -21.74 -36.07 -25.87
N ALA A 285 -22.16 -35.23 -24.92
CA ALA A 285 -21.29 -34.35 -24.12
C ALA A 285 -20.51 -35.08 -23.00
N SER A 286 -20.71 -36.39 -22.83
CA SER A 286 -19.85 -37.20 -21.95
C SER A 286 -18.43 -37.42 -22.50
N GLN A 287 -18.10 -36.81 -23.65
CA GLN A 287 -16.75 -36.53 -24.12
C GLN A 287 -16.67 -35.04 -24.49
N THR A 288 -15.54 -34.40 -24.18
CA THR A 288 -15.24 -32.99 -24.53
C THR A 288 -15.94 -31.90 -23.70
N ALA A 289 -15.98 -32.04 -22.36
CA ALA A 289 -15.93 -30.87 -21.49
C ALA A 289 -14.46 -30.42 -21.39
N SER A 290 -14.08 -29.39 -22.17
CA SER A 290 -12.70 -28.93 -22.22
C SER A 290 -12.34 -28.09 -20.99
N LEU A 291 -11.69 -28.71 -20.01
CA LEU A 291 -11.04 -27.98 -18.91
C LEU A 291 -9.96 -27.06 -19.51
N GLU A 292 -10.16 -25.75 -19.36
CA GLU A 292 -9.25 -24.72 -19.88
C GLU A 292 -8.40 -24.10 -18.77
N LEU A 293 -7.11 -23.89 -19.05
CA LEU A 293 -6.20 -23.12 -18.21
C LEU A 293 -5.78 -21.84 -18.94
N SER A 294 -6.16 -20.67 -18.40
CA SER A 294 -5.79 -19.36 -18.95
C SER A 294 -4.67 -18.70 -18.15
N VAL A 295 -3.54 -18.44 -18.80
CA VAL A 295 -2.26 -17.96 -18.22
C VAL A 295 -1.45 -17.20 -19.30
N ASN A 296 -0.29 -16.66 -18.93
CA ASN A 296 0.68 -16.09 -19.87
C ASN A 296 1.91 -16.98 -20.02
N SER A 297 2.63 -16.81 -21.13
CA SER A 297 3.88 -17.53 -21.37
C SER A 297 4.95 -17.04 -20.41
N GLY A 298 5.47 -17.93 -19.57
CA GLY A 298 6.35 -17.64 -18.44
C GLY A 298 5.69 -17.76 -17.06
N ASP A 299 4.36 -17.82 -16.96
CA ASP A 299 3.67 -17.86 -15.67
C ASP A 299 3.98 -19.16 -14.90
N TYR A 300 4.11 -19.04 -13.58
CA TYR A 300 4.37 -20.18 -12.71
C TYR A 300 3.05 -20.89 -12.37
N VAL A 301 2.92 -22.15 -12.78
CA VAL A 301 1.72 -22.97 -12.62
C VAL A 301 2.02 -24.26 -11.88
N SER A 302 0.99 -24.91 -11.35
CA SER A 302 1.07 -26.28 -10.81
C SER A 302 0.08 -27.17 -11.55
N LEU A 303 0.58 -28.20 -12.23
CA LEU A 303 -0.21 -29.11 -13.06
C LEU A 303 -0.17 -30.52 -12.47
N SER A 304 -1.33 -31.16 -12.37
CA SER A 304 -1.45 -32.56 -11.93
C SER A 304 -1.80 -33.46 -13.12
N GLY A 305 -1.17 -34.62 -13.19
CA GLY A 305 -1.33 -35.53 -14.32
C GLY A 305 -0.47 -36.80 -14.23
N THR A 306 -0.61 -37.67 -15.22
CA THR A 306 0.18 -38.91 -15.30
C THR A 306 1.39 -38.69 -16.20
N VAL A 307 2.59 -39.07 -15.74
CA VAL A 307 3.83 -38.93 -16.53
C VAL A 307 4.05 -40.13 -17.45
N SER A 308 4.43 -39.85 -18.70
CA SER A 308 4.89 -40.82 -19.70
C SER A 308 6.11 -40.25 -20.44
N GLY A 309 7.30 -40.79 -20.16
CA GLY A 309 8.57 -40.20 -20.57
C GLY A 309 8.71 -38.74 -20.09
N ASN A 310 8.81 -37.81 -21.05
CA ASN A 310 8.87 -36.35 -20.78
C ASN A 310 7.53 -35.64 -21.00
N THR A 311 6.41 -36.36 -20.97
CA THR A 311 5.06 -35.82 -21.16
C THR A 311 4.23 -35.99 -19.89
N LEU A 312 3.57 -34.92 -19.44
CA LEU A 312 2.53 -34.96 -18.42
C LEU A 312 1.16 -34.95 -19.11
N THR A 313 0.36 -35.99 -18.90
CA THR A 313 -1.03 -36.05 -19.38
C THR A 313 -1.95 -35.46 -18.31
N THR A 314 -2.58 -34.33 -18.63
CA THR A 314 -3.38 -33.50 -17.70
C THR A 314 -4.88 -33.73 -17.89
N SER A 315 -5.69 -33.38 -16.88
CA SER A 315 -7.15 -33.27 -17.04
C SER A 315 -7.55 -32.03 -17.84
N THR A 316 -6.76 -30.96 -17.77
CA THR A 316 -6.80 -29.80 -18.68
C THR A 316 -6.59 -30.26 -20.12
N THR A 317 -7.48 -29.82 -21.01
CA THR A 317 -7.46 -30.16 -22.44
C THR A 317 -7.42 -28.93 -23.36
N ALA A 318 -7.54 -27.72 -22.80
CA ALA A 318 -7.29 -26.46 -23.49
C ALA A 318 -6.38 -25.56 -22.64
N TYR A 319 -5.48 -24.83 -23.29
CA TYR A 319 -4.54 -23.91 -22.66
C TYR A 319 -4.57 -22.59 -23.40
N THR A 320 -5.08 -21.52 -22.79
CA THR A 320 -5.01 -20.17 -23.35
C THR A 320 -3.78 -19.49 -22.77
N ILE A 321 -2.72 -19.38 -23.58
CA ILE A 321 -1.41 -18.87 -23.16
C ILE A 321 -1.12 -17.60 -23.95
N GLY A 322 -1.13 -16.44 -23.27
CA GLY A 322 -0.86 -15.14 -23.90
C GLY A 322 -1.84 -14.78 -25.02
N GLY A 323 -3.11 -15.20 -24.89
CA GLY A 323 -4.15 -14.98 -25.90
C GLY A 323 -4.21 -16.03 -27.02
N GLN A 324 -3.34 -17.05 -27.01
CA GLN A 324 -3.43 -18.19 -27.93
C GLN A 324 -4.01 -19.43 -27.22
N THR A 325 -5.17 -19.90 -27.65
CA THR A 325 -5.76 -21.17 -27.18
C THR A 325 -5.17 -22.38 -27.91
N ILE A 326 -4.65 -23.34 -27.15
CA ILE A 326 -4.05 -24.60 -27.62
C ILE A 326 -4.82 -25.77 -27.01
N THR A 327 -5.52 -26.54 -27.84
CA THR A 327 -6.23 -27.74 -27.40
C THR A 327 -5.28 -28.94 -27.35
N THR A 328 -4.83 -29.33 -26.15
CA THR A 328 -4.01 -30.51 -25.90
C THR A 328 -4.29 -31.05 -24.49
N GLY A 329 -4.36 -32.37 -24.34
CA GLY A 329 -4.38 -33.05 -23.02
C GLY A 329 -2.99 -33.35 -22.47
N THR A 330 -1.93 -32.88 -23.11
CA THR A 330 -0.54 -33.20 -22.78
C THR A 330 0.36 -31.98 -22.76
N VAL A 331 1.30 -31.98 -21.81
CA VAL A 331 2.30 -30.93 -21.58
C VAL A 331 3.70 -31.51 -21.61
N THR A 332 4.60 -30.90 -22.37
CA THR A 332 6.01 -31.33 -22.49
C THR A 332 6.82 -30.81 -21.29
N LEU A 333 7.48 -31.70 -20.55
CA LEU A 333 8.30 -31.35 -19.39
C LEU A 333 9.76 -31.08 -19.81
N SER A 334 10.34 -29.95 -19.36
CA SER A 334 11.78 -29.68 -19.61
C SER A 334 12.68 -30.33 -18.53
N GLY A 335 12.78 -31.65 -18.54
CA GLY A 335 13.65 -32.39 -17.62
C GLY A 335 13.61 -33.89 -17.86
N ASN A 336 14.13 -34.69 -16.92
CA ASN A 336 14.06 -36.15 -16.98
C ASN A 336 13.13 -36.67 -15.88
N TYR A 337 11.97 -37.18 -16.27
CA TYR A 337 10.91 -37.65 -15.36
C TYR A 337 10.66 -39.16 -15.44
N SER A 338 11.60 -39.94 -15.99
CA SER A 338 11.46 -41.40 -16.10
C SER A 338 11.25 -42.12 -14.76
N GLY A 339 11.75 -41.55 -13.65
CA GLY A 339 11.49 -42.05 -12.30
C GLY A 339 10.03 -41.94 -11.83
N TYR A 340 9.18 -41.19 -12.55
CA TYR A 340 7.76 -41.00 -12.29
C TYR A 340 6.86 -41.64 -13.38
N GLU A 341 7.44 -42.41 -14.31
CA GLU A 341 6.68 -43.00 -15.43
C GLU A 341 5.50 -43.86 -14.94
N GLY A 342 4.32 -43.63 -15.51
CA GLY A 342 3.06 -44.26 -15.11
C GLY A 342 2.45 -43.73 -13.81
N SER A 343 3.12 -42.83 -13.08
CA SER A 343 2.63 -42.27 -11.82
C SER A 343 1.83 -40.98 -12.02
N TYR A 344 0.79 -40.80 -11.21
CA TYR A 344 0.08 -39.52 -11.10
C TYR A 344 0.82 -38.60 -10.14
N VAL A 345 1.24 -37.43 -10.63
CA VAL A 345 2.09 -36.47 -9.90
C VAL A 345 1.56 -35.05 -10.07
N THR A 346 1.96 -34.15 -9.17
CA THR A 346 1.76 -32.71 -9.31
C THR A 346 3.13 -32.06 -9.50
N LEU A 347 3.30 -31.31 -10.59
CA LEU A 347 4.55 -30.66 -10.97
C LEU A 347 4.32 -29.16 -11.10
N SER A 348 5.22 -28.36 -10.54
CA SER A 348 5.14 -26.90 -10.58
C SER A 348 6.30 -26.32 -11.38
N GLY A 349 6.05 -25.29 -12.18
CA GLY A 349 7.04 -24.72 -13.09
C GLY A 349 6.49 -23.61 -13.96
N ASN A 350 7.35 -23.00 -14.78
CA ASN A 350 6.95 -21.95 -15.72
C ASN A 350 6.34 -22.56 -16.98
N ILE A 351 5.12 -22.16 -17.35
CA ILE A 351 4.43 -22.67 -18.54
C ILE A 351 4.78 -21.86 -19.79
N TYR A 352 4.90 -22.50 -20.94
CA TYR A 352 5.18 -21.84 -22.22
C TYR A 352 4.34 -22.42 -23.35
N ALA A 353 4.02 -21.59 -24.33
CA ALA A 353 3.45 -21.99 -25.60
C ALA A 353 4.50 -21.90 -26.73
N SER A 354 4.51 -22.89 -27.62
CA SER A 354 5.28 -22.85 -28.87
C SER A 354 4.52 -23.60 -29.96
N GLY A 355 4.00 -22.85 -30.94
CA GLY A 355 3.12 -23.41 -31.98
C GLY A 355 1.84 -23.99 -31.37
N ASN A 356 1.60 -25.28 -31.59
CA ASN A 356 0.45 -26.02 -31.02
C ASN A 356 0.86 -26.91 -29.83
N SER A 357 1.98 -26.58 -29.16
CA SER A 357 2.50 -27.35 -28.02
C SER A 357 2.62 -26.49 -26.77
N VAL A 358 2.27 -27.09 -25.64
CA VAL A 358 2.44 -26.53 -24.30
C VAL A 358 3.62 -27.23 -23.63
N SER A 359 4.48 -26.47 -22.97
CA SER A 359 5.57 -27.02 -22.16
C SER A 359 5.57 -26.43 -20.74
N LEU A 360 6.10 -27.21 -19.81
CA LEU A 360 6.29 -26.82 -18.41
C LEU A 360 7.78 -26.93 -18.07
N SER A 361 8.39 -25.80 -17.74
CA SER A 361 9.73 -25.74 -17.19
C SER A 361 9.67 -25.85 -15.68
N VAL A 362 9.63 -27.11 -15.24
CA VAL A 362 9.78 -27.51 -13.83
C VAL A 362 11.22 -27.26 -13.41
N GLN A 363 11.42 -26.52 -12.32
CA GLN A 363 12.72 -26.21 -11.71
C GLN A 363 13.07 -27.18 -10.57
#